data_AF-A0A544U8D0-F1
#
_entry.id   AF-A0A544U8D0-F1
#
_cell.length_a   1.000
_cell.length_b   1.000
_cell.length_c   1.000
_cell.angle_alpha   90.00
_cell.angle_beta   90.00
_cell.angle_gamma   90.00
#
_symmetry.space_group_name_H-M   'P 1'
#
loop_
_entity.id
_entity.type
_entity.pdbx_description
1 polymer ?
#
loop_
_entity_poly.entity_id
_entity_poly.type
_entity_poly.pdbx_seq_one_letter_code
_entity_poly.pdbx_strand_id
1 'polypeptide(L)'
;MLTGEEIRQRRKSRGLSISQLSKLSGVSQPYISQIESGERNASVKTLNKLVEILGVSKLYSLRAQGYLDETDILALLDENKRLREALKFYADEKNHIAPIFDEHGQYNGSKVDKDGGHIARQALQGGEIK
;
A
#
# COMPACT_ATOMS: atom_id res chain seq x y z
N MET A 1 -13.00 11.13 -10.80
CA MET A 1 -11.65 11.13 -11.42
C MET A 1 -10.76 12.14 -10.71
N LEU A 2 -9.47 11.84 -10.51
CA LEU A 2 -8.52 12.84 -9.99
C LEU A 2 -8.47 14.01 -10.97
N THR A 3 -8.76 15.20 -10.48
CA THR A 3 -8.75 16.44 -11.26
C THR A 3 -7.33 16.97 -11.44
N GLY A 4 -7.11 17.81 -12.47
CA GLY A 4 -5.84 18.51 -12.67
C GLY A 4 -5.40 19.32 -11.44
N GLU A 5 -6.36 19.92 -10.74
CA GLU A 5 -6.09 20.69 -9.53
C GLU A 5 -5.63 19.80 -8.36
N GLU A 6 -6.22 18.61 -8.17
CA GLU A 6 -5.75 17.65 -7.16
C GLU A 6 -4.34 17.14 -7.47
N ILE A 7 -4.01 16.93 -8.75
CA ILE A 7 -2.65 16.57 -9.18
C ILE A 7 -1.68 17.69 -8.78
N ARG A 8 -2.01 18.94 -9.08
CA ARG A 8 -1.20 20.12 -8.71
C ARG A 8 -1.01 20.22 -7.20
N GLN A 9 -2.06 20.09 -6.42
CA GLN A 9 -2.01 20.18 -4.96
C GLN A 9 -1.09 19.10 -4.37
N ARG A 10 -1.23 17.85 -4.82
CA ARG A 10 -0.38 16.74 -4.36
C ARG A 10 1.07 16.87 -4.81
N ARG A 11 1.32 17.41 -6.00
CA ARG A 11 2.68 17.70 -6.46
C ARG A 11 3.34 18.75 -5.56
N LYS A 12 2.61 19.85 -5.28
CA LYS A 12 3.09 20.93 -4.40
C LYS A 12 3.29 20.47 -2.96
N SER A 13 2.39 19.64 -2.41
CA SER A 13 2.53 19.13 -1.03
C SER A 13 3.76 18.23 -0.84
N ARG A 14 4.27 17.64 -1.93
CA ARG A 14 5.54 16.91 -1.97
C ARG A 14 6.77 17.76 -2.29
N GLY A 15 6.60 19.07 -2.47
CA GLY A 15 7.70 19.96 -2.85
C GLY A 15 8.25 19.71 -4.25
N LEU A 16 7.50 19.04 -5.13
CA LEU A 16 7.95 18.73 -6.48
C LEU A 16 7.65 19.90 -7.43
N SER A 17 8.64 20.31 -8.21
CA SER A 17 8.43 21.12 -9.41
C SER A 17 7.80 20.28 -10.53
N ILE A 18 7.21 20.94 -11.53
CA ILE A 18 6.72 20.27 -12.75
C ILE A 18 7.87 19.52 -13.46
N SER A 19 9.08 20.09 -13.46
CA SER A 19 10.27 19.45 -14.02
C SER A 19 10.66 18.16 -13.30
N GLN A 20 10.62 18.16 -11.97
CA GLN A 20 10.88 16.95 -11.18
C GLN A 20 9.81 15.89 -11.41
N LEU A 21 8.51 16.27 -11.38
CA LEU A 21 7.43 15.31 -11.65
C LEU A 21 7.55 14.74 -13.08
N SER A 22 7.92 15.56 -14.06
CA SER A 22 8.17 15.13 -15.43
C SER A 22 9.27 14.08 -15.52
N LYS A 23 10.42 14.34 -14.88
CA LYS A 23 11.54 13.37 -14.84
C LYS A 23 11.14 12.06 -14.17
N LEU A 24 10.42 12.12 -13.05
CA LEU A 24 10.00 10.94 -12.29
C LEU A 24 8.93 10.12 -13.01
N SER A 25 7.96 10.77 -13.65
CA SER A 25 6.83 10.10 -14.32
C SER A 25 7.10 9.72 -15.77
N GLY A 26 8.12 10.29 -16.40
CA GLY A 26 8.35 10.19 -17.84
C GLY A 26 7.25 10.85 -18.69
N VAL A 27 6.45 11.73 -18.10
CA VAL A 27 5.44 12.56 -18.79
C VAL A 27 6.07 13.94 -19.06
N SER A 28 5.86 14.51 -20.24
CA SER A 28 6.50 15.79 -20.60
C SER A 28 6.00 16.95 -19.72
N GLN A 29 6.88 17.90 -19.39
CA GLN A 29 6.52 19.08 -18.60
C GLN A 29 5.34 19.88 -19.18
N PRO A 30 5.30 20.17 -20.51
CA PRO A 30 4.17 20.90 -21.09
C PRO A 30 2.85 20.16 -20.88
N TYR A 31 2.85 18.82 -21.04
CA TYR A 31 1.63 18.04 -20.88
C TYR A 31 1.17 17.97 -19.42
N ILE A 32 2.10 17.85 -18.46
CA ILE A 32 1.76 17.97 -17.02
C ILE A 32 1.14 19.34 -16.73
N SER A 33 1.72 20.41 -17.28
CA SER A 33 1.19 21.77 -17.08
C SER A 33 -0.25 21.90 -17.61
N GLN A 34 -0.52 21.37 -18.81
CA GLN A 34 -1.86 21.36 -19.41
C GLN A 34 -2.86 20.49 -18.63
N ILE A 35 -2.39 19.39 -18.03
CA ILE A 35 -3.22 18.56 -17.15
C ILE A 35 -3.58 19.33 -15.88
N GLU A 36 -2.60 19.94 -15.22
CA GLU A 36 -2.83 20.69 -13.98
C GLU A 36 -3.68 21.94 -14.16
N SER A 37 -3.64 22.58 -15.34
CA SER A 37 -4.50 23.72 -15.68
C SER A 37 -5.91 23.31 -16.11
N GLY A 38 -6.17 22.01 -16.33
CA GLY A 38 -7.44 21.53 -16.89
C GLY A 38 -7.60 21.75 -18.39
N GLU A 39 -6.57 22.23 -19.08
CA GLU A 39 -6.56 22.41 -20.55
C GLU A 39 -6.62 21.07 -21.29
N ARG A 40 -6.04 20.02 -20.69
CA ARG A 40 -6.03 18.65 -21.25
C ARG A 40 -6.44 17.62 -20.21
N ASN A 41 -7.29 16.70 -20.61
CA ASN A 41 -7.53 15.48 -19.84
C ASN A 41 -6.39 14.48 -20.04
N ALA A 42 -5.88 13.93 -18.94
CA ALA A 42 -4.90 12.86 -18.96
C ALA A 42 -5.56 11.54 -19.38
N SER A 43 -4.89 10.74 -20.21
CA SER A 43 -5.30 9.34 -20.38
C SER A 43 -5.11 8.57 -19.07
N VAL A 44 -5.82 7.45 -18.91
CA VAL A 44 -5.67 6.57 -17.73
C VAL A 44 -4.21 6.16 -17.52
N LYS A 45 -3.48 5.87 -18.61
CA LYS A 45 -2.05 5.52 -18.56
C LYS A 45 -1.20 6.66 -18.03
N THR A 46 -1.42 7.88 -18.49
CA THR A 46 -0.71 9.07 -18.00
C THR A 46 -1.06 9.37 -16.55
N LEU A 47 -2.34 9.28 -16.20
CA LEU A 47 -2.82 9.49 -14.84
C LEU A 47 -2.12 8.52 -13.88
N ASN A 48 -2.08 7.21 -14.22
CA ASN A 48 -1.40 6.17 -13.45
C ASN A 48 0.07 6.52 -13.16
N LYS A 49 0.83 6.96 -14.18
CA LYS A 49 2.24 7.37 -14.00
C LYS A 49 2.39 8.54 -13.05
N LEU A 50 1.49 9.53 -13.11
CA LEU A 50 1.53 10.69 -12.22
C LEU A 50 1.13 10.30 -10.79
N VAL A 51 0.06 9.53 -10.63
CA VAL A 51 -0.48 9.19 -9.31
C VAL A 51 0.41 8.25 -8.51
N GLU A 52 1.21 7.41 -9.19
CA GLU A 52 2.21 6.55 -8.57
C GLU A 52 3.30 7.38 -7.86
N ILE A 53 3.88 8.37 -8.56
CA ILE A 53 4.87 9.30 -7.98
C ILE A 53 4.23 10.18 -6.90
N LEU A 54 2.97 10.57 -7.10
CA LEU A 54 2.18 11.35 -6.15
C LEU A 54 1.56 10.47 -5.05
N GLY A 55 2.00 9.22 -4.88
CA GLY A 55 1.58 8.28 -3.85
C GLY A 55 0.09 8.34 -3.53
N VAL A 56 -0.74 8.45 -4.57
CA VAL A 56 -2.18 8.33 -4.42
C VAL A 56 -2.45 6.84 -4.28
N SER A 57 -3.22 6.49 -3.26
CA SER A 57 -3.61 5.09 -3.06
C SER A 57 -4.29 4.54 -4.32
N LYS A 58 -3.85 3.36 -4.77
CA LYS A 58 -4.46 2.63 -5.89
C LYS A 58 -5.98 2.48 -5.71
N LEU A 59 -6.44 2.36 -4.46
CA LEU A 59 -7.86 2.31 -4.08
C LEU A 59 -8.63 3.56 -4.54
N TYR A 60 -8.04 4.75 -4.39
CA TYR A 60 -8.68 6.00 -4.83
C TYR A 60 -8.82 6.04 -6.35
N SER A 61 -7.83 5.54 -7.10
CA SER A 61 -7.90 5.44 -8.56
C SER A 61 -8.96 4.45 -9.02
N LEU A 62 -9.06 3.28 -8.36
CA LEU A 62 -10.06 2.27 -8.66
C LEU A 62 -11.48 2.78 -8.36
N ARG A 63 -11.67 3.46 -7.23
CA ARG A 63 -12.92 4.16 -6.88
C ARG A 63 -13.31 5.16 -7.95
N ALA A 64 -12.35 6.01 -8.34
CA ALA A 64 -12.58 7.05 -9.32
C ALA A 64 -12.91 6.52 -10.73
N GLN A 65 -12.59 5.26 -11.02
CA GLN A 65 -12.91 4.55 -12.26
C GLN A 65 -14.22 3.74 -12.15
N GLY A 66 -14.87 3.75 -10.97
CA GLY A 66 -16.10 2.99 -10.71
C GLY A 66 -15.89 1.50 -10.46
N TYR A 67 -14.64 1.06 -10.30
CA TYR A 67 -14.33 -0.35 -10.02
C TYR A 67 -14.48 -0.73 -8.54
N LEU A 68 -14.52 0.26 -7.65
CA LEU A 68 -14.75 0.08 -6.22
C LEU A 68 -15.74 1.14 -5.76
N ASP A 69 -16.71 0.74 -4.95
CA ASP A 69 -17.57 1.69 -4.24
C ASP A 69 -17.03 1.96 -2.82
N GLU A 70 -17.79 2.72 -2.02
CA GLU A 70 -17.40 3.04 -0.65
C GLU A 70 -17.46 1.82 0.28
N THR A 71 -18.39 0.89 0.02
CA THR A 71 -18.55 -0.37 0.75
C THR A 71 -17.34 -1.27 0.54
N ASP A 72 -16.88 -1.40 -0.71
CA ASP A 72 -15.70 -2.19 -1.07
C ASP A 72 -14.44 -1.65 -0.36
N ILE A 73 -14.28 -0.33 -0.32
CA ILE A 73 -13.15 0.32 0.35
C ILE A 73 -13.19 0.04 1.86
N LEU A 74 -14.36 0.17 2.48
CA LEU A 74 -14.53 -0.09 3.91
C LEU A 74 -14.22 -1.56 4.25
N ALA A 75 -14.72 -2.50 3.45
CA ALA A 75 -14.43 -3.93 3.63
C ALA A 75 -12.92 -4.23 3.52
N LEU A 76 -12.24 -3.66 2.52
CA LEU A 76 -10.80 -3.81 2.35
C LEU A 76 -9.99 -3.21 3.51
N LEU A 77 -10.46 -2.09 4.08
CA LEU A 77 -9.82 -1.45 5.23
C LEU A 77 -9.99 -2.28 6.51
N ASP A 78 -11.18 -2.83 6.74
CA ASP A 78 -11.47 -3.71 7.88
C ASP A 78 -10.68 -5.02 7.79
N GLU A 79 -10.61 -5.62 6.60
CA GLU A 79 -9.79 -6.80 6.37
C GLU A 79 -8.30 -6.50 6.61
N ASN A 80 -7.79 -5.37 6.09
CA ASN A 80 -6.41 -4.94 6.35
C ASN A 80 -6.13 -4.73 7.85
N LYS A 81 -7.08 -4.16 8.58
CA LYS A 81 -6.96 -3.96 10.03
C LYS A 81 -6.86 -5.30 10.75
N ARG A 82 -7.77 -6.23 10.45
CA ARG A 82 -7.78 -7.58 11.03
C ARG A 82 -6.49 -8.33 10.73
N LEU A 83 -5.99 -8.27 9.50
CA LEU A 83 -4.72 -8.89 9.11
C LEU A 83 -3.54 -8.31 9.88
N ARG A 84 -3.50 -6.99 10.10
CA ARG A 84 -2.46 -6.36 10.93
C ARG A 84 -2.53 -6.77 12.38
N GLU A 85 -3.72 -6.91 12.95
CA GLU A 85 -3.91 -7.39 14.32
C GLU A 85 -3.44 -8.84 14.46
N ALA A 86 -3.80 -9.71 13.51
CA ALA A 86 -3.30 -11.08 13.45
C ALA A 86 -1.77 -11.13 13.32
N LEU A 87 -1.18 -10.32 12.43
CA LEU A 87 0.27 -10.21 12.27
C LEU A 87 0.96 -9.77 13.56
N LYS A 88 0.41 -8.78 14.28
CA LYS A 88 0.93 -8.36 15.58
C LYS A 88 0.89 -9.47 16.61
N PHE A 89 -0.17 -10.26 16.64
CA PHE A 89 -0.30 -11.40 17.53
C PHE A 89 0.81 -12.43 17.28
N TYR A 90 1.07 -12.78 16.02
CA TYR A 90 2.15 -13.71 15.64
C TYR A 90 3.56 -13.11 15.80
N ALA A 91 3.71 -11.79 15.69
CA ALA A 91 4.99 -11.11 15.83
C ALA A 91 5.46 -11.00 17.29
N ASP A 92 4.54 -11.06 18.26
CA ASP A 92 4.82 -10.93 19.69
C ASP A 92 5.43 -12.22 20.24
N GLU A 93 6.66 -12.11 20.73
CA GLU A 93 7.43 -13.24 21.23
C GLU A 93 6.85 -13.89 22.48
N LYS A 94 6.04 -13.14 23.23
CA LYS A 94 5.34 -13.64 24.42
C LYS A 94 4.19 -14.59 24.07
N ASN A 95 3.71 -14.56 22.83
CA ASN A 95 2.68 -15.45 22.32
C ASN A 95 3.27 -16.75 21.74
N HIS A 96 4.60 -16.91 21.71
CA HIS A 96 5.25 -18.16 21.34
C HIS A 96 5.01 -19.20 22.45
N ILE A 97 4.17 -20.20 22.16
CA ILE A 97 3.91 -21.30 23.10
C ILE A 97 5.12 -22.24 23.03
N ALA A 98 5.67 -22.61 24.20
CA ALA A 98 6.82 -23.51 24.29
C ALA A 98 6.53 -24.87 23.62
N PRO A 99 7.54 -25.49 22.98
CA PRO A 99 7.40 -26.81 22.38
C PRO A 99 6.93 -27.85 23.40
N ILE A 100 5.92 -28.63 23.03
CA ILE A 100 5.38 -29.77 23.77
C ILE A 100 6.22 -30.99 23.39
N PHE A 101 6.82 -31.61 24.40
CA PHE A 101 7.48 -32.89 24.26
C PHE A 101 6.58 -33.96 24.90
N ASP A 102 6.54 -35.14 24.31
CA ASP A 102 5.86 -36.28 24.94
C ASP A 102 6.67 -36.84 26.12
N GLU A 103 6.09 -37.82 26.81
CA GLU A 103 6.65 -38.48 27.98
C GLU A 103 7.98 -39.23 27.70
N HIS A 104 8.33 -39.45 26.43
CA HIS A 104 9.57 -40.08 25.99
C HIS A 104 10.62 -39.05 25.55
N GLY A 105 10.34 -37.75 25.73
CA GLY A 105 11.18 -36.67 25.26
C GLY A 105 11.20 -36.51 23.75
N GLN A 106 10.28 -37.17 23.02
CA GLN A 106 10.11 -36.92 21.61
C GLN A 106 9.28 -35.66 21.40
N TYR A 107 9.65 -34.93 20.36
CA TYR A 107 8.94 -33.74 19.94
C TYR A 107 7.48 -34.09 19.59
N ASN A 108 6.53 -33.48 20.30
CA ASN A 108 5.09 -33.69 20.14
C ASN A 108 4.36 -32.37 19.84
N GLY A 109 4.97 -31.58 18.97
CA GLY A 109 4.41 -30.32 18.50
C GLY A 109 4.37 -29.22 19.54
N SER A 110 3.74 -28.13 19.15
CA SER A 110 3.17 -27.04 19.91
C SER A 110 2.15 -26.47 18.95
N LYS A 111 1.21 -25.64 19.42
CA LYS A 111 0.26 -25.03 18.49
C LYS A 111 0.95 -24.12 17.44
N VAL A 112 2.26 -23.86 17.53
CA VAL A 112 2.98 -22.82 16.76
C VAL A 112 4.36 -23.24 16.24
N ASP A 113 4.69 -24.52 16.10
CA ASP A 113 6.09 -24.96 15.89
C ASP A 113 6.73 -24.76 14.49
N LYS A 114 6.28 -23.76 13.72
CA LYS A 114 6.96 -23.27 12.51
C LYS A 114 6.98 -21.74 12.49
N ASP A 115 7.35 -21.18 13.62
CA ASP A 115 7.12 -19.82 14.13
C ASP A 115 7.43 -18.65 13.16
N GLY A 116 6.55 -18.46 12.18
CA GLY A 116 6.55 -17.35 11.21
C GLY A 116 6.45 -15.95 11.83
N GLY A 117 6.63 -15.81 13.15
CA GLY A 117 6.74 -14.52 13.83
C GLY A 117 7.85 -13.63 13.26
N HIS A 118 8.98 -14.19 12.80
CA HIS A 118 10.02 -13.40 12.14
C HIS A 118 9.52 -12.77 10.82
N ILE A 119 8.75 -13.52 10.02
CA ILE A 119 8.08 -13.01 8.81
C ILE A 119 7.05 -11.95 9.19
N ALA A 120 6.26 -12.18 10.25
CA ALA A 120 5.28 -11.22 10.72
C ALA A 120 5.92 -9.89 11.19
N ARG A 121 7.05 -9.96 11.89
CA ARG A 121 7.86 -8.78 12.30
C ARG A 121 8.39 -8.02 11.07
N GLN A 122 8.92 -8.73 10.07
CA GLN A 122 9.40 -8.12 8.82
C GLN A 122 8.27 -7.45 8.03
N ALA A 123 7.11 -8.11 7.93
CA ALA A 123 5.93 -7.60 7.26
C ALA A 123 5.40 -6.31 7.93
N LEU A 124 5.41 -6.24 9.27
CA LEU A 124 5.00 -5.06 10.03
C LEU A 124 5.93 -3.85 9.82
N GLN A 125 7.20 -4.07 9.50
CA GLN A 125 8.18 -3.02 9.20
C GLN A 125 8.10 -2.51 7.75
N GLY A 126 7.26 -3.12 6.91
CA GLY A 126 7.08 -2.73 5.50
C GLY A 126 8.20 -3.20 4.56
N GLY A 127 9.01 -4.17 4.97
CA GLY A 127 10.02 -4.79 4.10
C GLY A 127 9.41 -5.84 3.17
N GLU A 128 10.06 -6.08 2.02
CA GLU A 128 9.72 -7.22 1.15
C GLU A 128 9.93 -8.54 1.92
N ILE A 129 8.91 -9.38 1.96
CA ILE A 129 8.98 -10.74 2.52
C ILE A 129 9.64 -11.62 1.45
N LYS A 130 10.79 -12.23 1.74
CA LYS A 130 11.50 -13.13 0.83
C LYS A 130 11.07 -14.58 1.00
#